data_AF-A0A6L8MWQ3-F1
#
_entry.id   AF-A0A6L8MWQ3-F1
#
_cell.length_a   1.000
_cell.length_b   1.000
_cell.length_c   1.000
_cell.angle_alpha   90.00
_cell.angle_beta   90.00
_cell.angle_gamma   90.00
#
_symmetry.space_group_name_H-M   'P 1'
#
loop_
_entity.id
_entity.type
_entity.pdbx_description
1 polymer ?
#
loop_
_entity_poly.entity_id
_entity_poly.type
_entity_poly.pdbx_seq_one_letter_code
_entity_poly.pdbx_strand_id
1 'polypeptide(L)' 'MLKELVKQNWPYILTSIVGTILFVVKFSQGNWQVGMIWLAATAYWLVKLYQKYQILKNVQK' A
#
# COMPACT_ATOMS: atom_id res chain seq x y z
N MET A 1 3.55 19.51 9.19
CA MET A 1 4.31 18.46 8.47
C MET A 1 3.78 17.04 8.65
N LEU A 2 3.96 16.36 9.79
CA LEU A 2 3.57 14.93 9.92
C LEU A 2 2.04 14.73 9.82
N LYS A 3 1.26 15.67 10.38
CA LYS A 3 -0.21 15.71 10.25
C LYS A 3 -0.70 15.88 8.80
N GLU A 4 0.01 16.67 7.99
CA GLU A 4 -0.34 16.90 6.57
C GLU A 4 0.04 15.69 5.72
N LEU A 5 1.22 15.10 5.96
CA LEU A 5 1.65 13.86 5.33
C LEU A 5 0.68 12.71 5.59
N VAL A 6 0.20 12.56 6.83
CA VAL A 6 -0.82 11.56 7.18
C VAL A 6 -2.16 11.85 6.51
N LYS A 7 -2.59 13.11 6.44
CA LYS A 7 -3.83 13.49 5.73
C LYS A 7 -3.75 13.22 4.23
N GLN A 8 -2.62 13.54 3.62
CA GLN A 8 -2.40 13.40 2.18
C GLN A 8 -2.19 11.93 1.77
N ASN A 9 -1.66 11.12 2.69
CA ASN A 9 -1.46 9.68 2.49
C ASN A 9 -2.52 8.79 3.12
N TRP A 10 -3.53 9.35 3.76
CA TRP A 10 -4.60 8.58 4.38
C TRP A 10 -5.19 7.50 3.45
N PRO A 11 -5.44 7.76 2.14
CA PRO A 11 -5.94 6.72 1.22
C PRO A 11 -4.99 5.53 1.12
N TYR A 12 -3.68 5.80 1.11
CA TYR A 12 -2.63 4.80 0.99
C TYR A 12 -2.49 3.94 2.25
N ILE A 13 -2.61 4.56 3.42
CA ILE A 13 -2.64 3.87 4.71
C ILE A 13 -3.86 2.95 4.75
N LEU A 14 -5.02 3.45 4.34
CA LEU A 14 -6.26 2.68 4.31
C LEU A 14 -6.19 1.49 3.35
N THR A 15 -5.69 1.69 2.14
CA THR A 15 -5.50 0.59 1.17
C THR A 15 -4.50 -0.45 1.67
N SER A 16 -3.48 -0.06 2.43
CA SER A 16 -2.50 -1.00 2.98
C SER A 16 -3.11 -1.85 4.10
N ILE A 17 -3.93 -1.25 4.97
CA ILE A 17 -4.67 -1.97 6.02
C ILE A 17 -5.66 -2.94 5.40
N VAL A 18 -6.48 -2.48 4.45
CA VAL A 18 -7.47 -3.31 3.76
C VAL A 18 -6.80 -4.44 2.99
N GLY A 19 -5.71 -4.17 2.27
CA GLY A 19 -4.94 -5.18 1.54
C GLY A 19 -4.37 -6.25 2.46
N THR A 20 -3.87 -5.86 3.65
CA THR A 20 -3.35 -6.79 4.65
C THR A 20 -4.46 -7.68 5.24
N ILE A 21 -5.62 -7.11 5.56
CA ILE A 21 -6.76 -7.86 6.08
C ILE A 21 -7.27 -8.86 5.04
N LEU A 22 -7.45 -8.42 3.79
CA LEU A 22 -7.89 -9.29 2.70
C LEU A 22 -6.87 -10.40 2.42
N PHE A 23 -5.58 -10.10 2.49
CA PHE A 23 -4.53 -11.10 2.38
C PHE A 23 -4.68 -12.17 3.46
N VAL A 24 -4.75 -11.78 4.74
CA VAL A 24 -4.90 -12.71 5.87
C VAL A 24 -6.18 -13.55 5.76
N VAL A 25 -7.31 -12.93 5.40
CA VAL A 25 -8.60 -13.61 5.24
C VAL A 25 -8.58 -14.60 4.07
N LYS A 26 -7.99 -14.24 2.93
CA LYS A 26 -7.93 -15.15 1.77
C LYS A 26 -6.96 -16.30 1.98
N PHE A 27 -5.88 -16.04 2.70
CA PHE A 27 -4.92 -17.05 3.13
C PHE A 27 -5.54 -18.04 4.13
N SER A 28 -6.31 -17.56 5.12
CA SER A 28 -7.01 -18.43 6.07
C SER A 28 -8.15 -19.24 5.45
N GLN A 29 -8.75 -18.74 4.37
CA GLN A 29 -9.73 -19.46 3.55
C GLN A 29 -9.10 -20.54 2.65
N GLY A 30 -7.77 -20.74 2.70
CA GLY A 30 -7.06 -21.71 1.85
C GLY A 30 -7.01 -21.30 0.37
N ASN A 31 -7.36 -20.06 0.03
CA ASN A 31 -7.30 -19.55 -1.34
C ASN A 31 -5.98 -18.81 -1.57
N TRP A 32 -4.91 -19.60 -1.65
CA TRP A 32 -3.53 -19.13 -1.81
C TRP A 32 -3.31 -18.32 -3.09
N GLN A 33 -4.03 -18.64 -4.17
CA GLN A 33 -3.94 -17.91 -5.45
C GLN A 33 -4.40 -16.46 -5.31
N VAL A 34 -5.56 -16.24 -4.69
CA VAL A 34 -6.09 -14.88 -4.48
C VAL A 34 -5.22 -14.11 -3.48
N GLY A 35 -4.69 -14.79 -2.45
CA GLY A 35 -3.72 -14.19 -1.53
C GLY A 35 -2.44 -13.70 -2.23
N MET A 36 -1.87 -14.50 -3.13
CA MET A 36 -0.68 -14.15 -3.91
C MET A 36 -0.93 -12.96 -4.86
N ILE A 37 -2.10 -12.89 -5.50
CA ILE A 37 -2.49 -11.75 -6.34
C ILE A 37 -2.59 -10.47 -5.51
N TRP A 38 -3.21 -10.55 -4.33
CA TRP A 38 -3.29 -9.42 -3.41
C TRP A 38 -1.93 -8.97 -2.90
N LEU A 39 -1.02 -9.90 -2.58
CA LEU A 39 0.36 -9.57 -2.23
C LEU A 39 1.07 -8.80 -3.34
N ALA A 40 0.98 -9.29 -4.58
CA ALA A 40 1.60 -8.65 -5.74
C ALA A 40 1.01 -7.25 -6.01
N ALA A 41 -0.31 -7.11 -5.92
CA ALA A 41 -0.98 -5.82 -6.06
C ALA A 41 -0.57 -4.83 -4.96
N THR A 42 -0.46 -5.29 -3.72
CA THR A 42 -0.04 -4.46 -2.58
C THR A 42 1.41 -4.01 -2.74
N ALA A 43 2.31 -4.93 -3.14
CA ALA A 43 3.71 -4.62 -3.40
C ALA A 43 3.87 -3.59 -4.54
N TYR A 44 3.13 -3.76 -5.64
CA TYR A 44 3.12 -2.80 -6.76
C TYR A 44 2.72 -1.40 -6.30
N TRP A 45 1.64 -1.28 -5.53
CA TRP A 45 1.20 0.02 -4.99
C TRP A 45 2.22 0.63 -4.03
N LEU A 46 2.87 -0.18 -3.21
CA LEU A 46 3.87 0.27 -2.25
C LEU A 46 5.13 0.82 -2.95
N VAL A 47 5.60 0.14 -4.01
CA VAL A 47 6.71 0.61 -4.85
C VAL A 47 6.34 1.93 -5.54
N LYS A 48 5.12 2.02 -6.09
CA LYS A 48 4.64 3.23 -6.78
C LYS A 48 4.52 4.43 -5.82
N LEU A 49 4.08 4.18 -4.60
CA LEU A 49 4.07 5.15 -3.50
C LEU A 49 5.46 5.66 -3.19
N TYR A 50 6.40 4.73 -3.01
CA TYR A 50 7.79 5.04 -2.69
C TYR A 50 8.43 5.90 -3.79
N GLN A 51 8.21 5.53 -5.06
CA GLN A 51 8.67 6.32 -6.21
C GLN A 51 8.05 7.72 -6.21
N LYS A 52 6.74 7.86 -5.99
CA LYS A 52 6.06 9.16 -5.90
C LYS A 52 6.63 10.01 -4.77
N TYR A 53 6.94 9.40 -3.64
CA TYR A 53 7.59 10.06 -2.50
C TYR A 53 9.00 10.55 -2.83
N GLN A 54 9.80 9.73 -3.50
CA GLN A 54 11.14 10.10 -3.94
C GLN A 54 11.11 11.24 -4.98
N ILE A 55 10.15 11.19 -5.93
CA ILE A 55 9.96 12.25 -6.93
C ILE A 55 9.58 13.57 -6.23
N LEU A 56 8.61 13.55 -5.32
CA LEU A 56 8.23 14.75 -4.55
C LEU A 56 9.41 15.32 -3.75
N LYS A 57 10.23 14.46 -3.16
CA LYS A 57 11.44 14.85 -2.41
C LYS A 57 12.52 15.47 -3.31
N ASN A 58 12.63 15.03 -4.56
CA ASN A 58 13.59 15.58 -5.52
C ASN A 58 13.11 16.88 -6.20
N VAL A 59 11.79 17.06 -6.39
CA VAL A 59 11.21 18.29 -6.97
C VAL A 59 11.22 19.44 -5.96
N GLN A 60 11.26 19.13 -4.66
CA GLN A 60 11.31 20.12 -3.58
C GLN A 60 12.74 20.58 -3.22
N LYS A 61 13.75 20.12 -3.98
CA LYS A 61 15.16 20.51 -3.90
C LYS A 61 15.48 21.54 -4.98
#